data_AF-A0A7Y3GDQ6-F1
#
_entry.id   AF-A0A7Y3GDQ6-F1
#
_cell.length_a   1.000
_cell.length_b   1.000
_cell.length_c   1.000
_cell.angle_alpha   90.00
_cell.angle_beta   90.00
_cell.angle_gamma   90.00
#
_symmetry.space_group_name_H-M   'P 1'
#
loop_
_entity.id
_entity.type
_entity.pdbx_description
1 polymer ?
#
loop_
_entity_poly.entity_id
_entity_poly.type
_entity_poly.pdbx_seq_one_letter_code
_entity_poly.pdbx_strand_id
1 'polypeptide(L)'
;MDPTRIELEIAPDRMWARVRVVAGEPCEPDALAARIAEAGIVHGVDAAAVERVAQGLGAPDFATAETIANGTPMEPGRDGRLELAFEDGLAAGGEREDGSLDFTERRLLKPVREGDRIATLHPPGEGKPGRGVDGEEIPAQPGREVATALGEGVRTGDEGAILASVAGAVHHQPGRLIEIVDHHVHAADVDLHSGNLAMKGSLSISGDVCLNLRAEADRDLEVKGSVDGGRVSAGGSVRVGRGLIGRERGRIAAEADVTVHHVQDARIVCGGVLRVGADVVKSRVHASDVQIGGRAIGGAILAERSISLRQAGSASGAPTTLRAAEPVPRPLAVAIASLNETKAARLGRVSRRGKRDGPRGRTRRMTEAAELKRKQQLAQRRRALLEHATIEIREAVLDGVRLAFSIHRRVLEGGCGPARFRYDRESDAIVRTEIGS
;
A
#
# COMPACT_ATOMS: atom_id res chain seq x y z
N MET A 1 36.10 -51.25 -57.35
CA MET A 1 35.44 -50.02 -56.86
C MET A 1 36.32 -49.45 -55.79
N ASP A 2 36.98 -48.34 -56.08
CA ASP A 2 37.83 -47.65 -55.11
C ASP A 2 36.94 -47.10 -53.98
N PRO A 3 37.09 -47.54 -52.73
CA PRO A 3 36.20 -47.18 -51.62
C PRO A 3 36.33 -45.71 -51.17
N THR A 4 37.10 -44.90 -51.88
CA THR A 4 37.56 -43.56 -51.50
C THR A 4 36.87 -42.42 -52.26
N ARG A 5 36.02 -42.71 -53.26
CA ARG A 5 35.42 -41.66 -54.10
C ARG A 5 34.30 -40.86 -53.41
N ILE A 6 33.53 -41.52 -52.53
CA ILE A 6 32.40 -40.93 -51.80
C ILE A 6 32.74 -40.93 -50.32
N GLU A 7 33.07 -39.77 -49.78
CA GLU A 7 33.27 -39.56 -48.34
C GLU A 7 32.01 -38.93 -47.75
N LEU A 8 31.44 -39.57 -46.73
CA LEU A 8 30.34 -39.01 -45.95
C LEU A 8 30.89 -38.47 -44.64
N GLU A 9 30.55 -37.22 -44.36
CA GLU A 9 30.93 -36.53 -43.15
C GLU A 9 29.66 -36.16 -42.37
N ILE A 10 29.50 -36.75 -41.19
CA ILE A 10 28.46 -36.38 -40.25
C ILE A 10 29.06 -35.43 -39.22
N ALA A 11 28.38 -34.32 -38.97
CA ALA A 11 28.80 -33.36 -37.97
C ALA A 11 28.86 -33.99 -36.57
N PRO A 12 29.79 -33.58 -35.68
CA PRO A 12 29.83 -34.09 -34.31
C PRO A 12 28.54 -33.83 -33.50
N ASP A 13 27.82 -32.76 -33.82
CA ASP A 13 26.51 -32.42 -33.24
C ASP A 13 25.34 -33.16 -33.91
N ARG A 14 25.62 -33.98 -34.94
CA ARG A 14 24.66 -34.75 -35.74
C ARG A 14 23.58 -33.91 -36.42
N MET A 15 23.80 -32.60 -36.56
CA MET A 15 22.81 -31.67 -37.12
C MET A 15 22.86 -31.58 -38.64
N TRP A 16 23.92 -32.07 -39.28
CA TRP A 16 24.01 -32.15 -40.73
C TRP A 16 24.89 -33.31 -41.17
N ALA A 17 24.62 -33.81 -42.37
CA ALA A 17 25.49 -34.74 -43.08
C ALA A 17 25.84 -34.19 -44.45
N ARG A 18 27.12 -34.22 -44.79
CA ARG A 18 27.66 -33.74 -46.06
C ARG A 18 28.27 -34.90 -46.81
N VAL A 19 27.98 -34.96 -48.10
CA VAL A 19 28.71 -35.83 -49.02
C VAL A 19 29.82 -35.03 -49.68
N ARG A 20 31.01 -35.61 -49.73
CA ARG A 20 32.15 -35.12 -50.49
C ARG A 20 32.49 -36.16 -51.54
N VAL A 21 32.39 -35.77 -52.79
CA VAL A 21 32.75 -36.59 -53.94
C VAL A 21 34.05 -36.04 -54.51
N VAL A 22 35.02 -36.92 -54.73
CA VAL A 22 36.28 -36.60 -55.42
C VAL A 22 36.29 -37.17 -56.84
N ALA A 23 37.14 -36.63 -57.70
CA ALA A 23 37.33 -37.14 -59.06
C ALA A 23 37.86 -38.59 -59.01
N GLY A 24 37.33 -39.47 -59.88
CA GLY A 24 37.63 -40.91 -59.86
C GLY A 24 36.78 -41.72 -60.84
N GLU A 25 36.87 -43.06 -60.78
CA GLU A 25 36.12 -43.94 -61.69
C GLU A 25 34.59 -43.77 -61.53
N PRO A 26 33.80 -43.75 -62.63
CA PRO A 26 32.35 -43.64 -62.60
C PRO A 26 31.70 -44.62 -61.62
N CYS A 27 30.80 -44.12 -60.78
CA CYS A 27 30.03 -44.95 -59.85
C CYS A 27 28.56 -44.97 -60.26
N GLU A 28 27.88 -46.08 -59.97
CA GLU A 28 26.43 -46.16 -60.20
C GLU A 28 25.70 -45.24 -59.21
N PRO A 29 24.59 -44.58 -59.63
CA PRO A 29 23.78 -43.72 -58.77
C PRO A 29 23.33 -44.39 -57.46
N ASP A 30 23.06 -45.70 -57.52
CA ASP A 30 22.66 -46.52 -56.37
C ASP A 30 23.77 -46.67 -55.31
N ALA A 31 25.03 -46.46 -55.70
CA ALA A 31 26.16 -46.50 -54.78
C ALA A 31 26.06 -45.41 -53.70
N LEU A 32 25.56 -44.22 -54.04
CA LEU A 32 25.37 -43.12 -53.08
C LEU A 32 24.30 -43.47 -52.04
N ALA A 33 23.16 -44.02 -52.49
CA ALA A 33 22.09 -44.44 -51.59
C ALA A 33 22.57 -45.55 -50.63
N ALA A 34 23.36 -46.50 -51.12
CA ALA A 34 23.96 -47.55 -50.30
C ALA A 34 24.96 -46.98 -49.28
N ARG A 35 25.75 -45.96 -49.63
CA ARG A 35 26.65 -45.26 -48.69
C ARG A 35 25.90 -44.46 -47.63
N ILE A 36 24.83 -43.75 -48.01
CA ILE A 36 23.98 -42.99 -47.08
C ILE A 36 23.35 -43.92 -46.04
N ALA A 37 22.84 -45.07 -46.49
CA ALA A 37 22.29 -46.10 -45.61
C ALA A 37 23.36 -46.74 -44.70
N GLU A 38 24.55 -47.05 -45.23
CA GLU A 38 25.64 -47.61 -44.43
C GLU A 38 26.22 -46.61 -43.40
N ALA A 39 26.21 -45.32 -43.73
CA ALA A 39 26.56 -44.24 -42.81
C ALA A 39 25.47 -43.95 -41.75
N GLY A 40 24.33 -44.63 -41.81
CA GLY A 40 23.25 -44.53 -40.83
C GLY A 40 22.41 -43.26 -40.94
N ILE A 41 22.48 -42.52 -42.05
CA ILE A 41 21.71 -41.28 -42.24
C ILE A 41 20.27 -41.64 -42.59
N VAL A 42 19.34 -41.42 -41.66
CA VAL A 42 17.94 -41.85 -41.78
C VAL A 42 16.93 -40.70 -41.61
N HIS A 43 17.36 -39.53 -41.16
CA HIS A 43 16.47 -38.39 -40.88
C HIS A 43 16.91 -37.13 -41.62
N GLY A 44 15.93 -36.38 -42.14
CA GLY A 44 16.16 -35.07 -42.74
C GLY A 44 16.94 -35.06 -44.05
N VAL A 45 16.91 -36.16 -44.80
CA VAL A 45 17.58 -36.30 -46.11
C VAL A 45 16.90 -35.41 -47.16
N ASP A 46 17.68 -34.57 -47.83
CA ASP A 46 17.23 -33.77 -48.97
C ASP A 46 17.33 -34.61 -50.24
N ALA A 47 16.20 -35.16 -50.68
CA ALA A 47 16.12 -36.01 -51.87
C ALA A 47 16.63 -35.29 -53.13
N ALA A 48 16.43 -33.98 -53.25
CA ALA A 48 16.89 -33.23 -54.42
C ALA A 48 18.41 -33.03 -54.40
N ALA A 49 19.02 -32.82 -53.23
CA ALA A 49 20.47 -32.77 -53.08
C ALA A 49 21.12 -34.13 -53.39
N VAL A 50 20.54 -35.22 -52.87
CA VAL A 50 21.03 -36.58 -53.15
C VAL A 50 20.94 -36.90 -54.64
N GLU A 51 19.83 -36.55 -55.30
CA GLU A 51 19.66 -36.78 -56.75
C GLU A 51 20.65 -35.98 -57.60
N ARG A 52 20.90 -34.71 -57.27
CA ARG A 52 21.92 -33.88 -57.94
C ARG A 52 23.30 -34.50 -57.86
N VAL A 53 23.70 -34.95 -56.66
CA VAL A 53 25.00 -35.59 -56.47
C VAL A 53 25.05 -36.93 -57.20
N ALA A 54 23.97 -37.72 -57.16
CA ALA A 54 23.89 -39.01 -57.83
C ALA A 54 24.03 -38.91 -59.36
N GLN A 55 23.41 -37.91 -59.99
CA GLN A 55 23.52 -37.66 -61.43
C GLN A 55 24.96 -37.26 -61.85
N GLY A 56 25.71 -36.59 -60.97
CA GLY A 56 27.10 -36.19 -61.22
C GLY A 56 28.12 -37.32 -61.13
N LEU A 57 27.82 -38.41 -60.40
CA LEU A 57 28.75 -39.53 -60.17
C LEU A 57 29.19 -40.27 -61.45
N GLY A 58 28.40 -40.17 -62.53
CA GLY A 58 28.74 -40.75 -63.83
C GLY A 58 29.88 -40.04 -64.56
N ALA A 59 30.22 -38.80 -64.18
CA ALA A 59 31.33 -38.04 -64.75
C ALA A 59 32.61 -38.24 -63.92
N PRO A 60 33.76 -38.62 -64.51
CA PRO A 60 34.99 -38.88 -63.76
C PRO A 60 35.56 -37.64 -63.07
N ASP A 61 35.37 -36.46 -63.66
CA ASP A 61 35.87 -35.17 -63.15
C ASP A 61 34.92 -34.49 -62.15
N PHE A 62 33.79 -35.13 -61.81
CA PHE A 62 32.82 -34.56 -60.89
C PHE A 62 33.35 -34.60 -59.45
N ALA A 63 33.50 -33.41 -58.87
CA ALA A 63 33.82 -33.21 -57.48
C ALA A 63 32.86 -32.17 -56.87
N THR A 64 32.25 -32.51 -55.75
CA THR A 64 31.31 -31.62 -55.04
C THR A 64 31.34 -31.90 -53.54
N ALA A 65 30.97 -30.91 -52.75
CA ALA A 65 30.72 -31.04 -51.33
C ALA A 65 29.37 -30.42 -51.02
N GLU A 66 28.36 -31.24 -50.76
CA GLU A 66 26.97 -30.78 -50.60
C GLU A 66 26.33 -31.42 -49.36
N THR A 67 25.58 -30.62 -48.60
CA THR A 67 24.81 -31.12 -47.46
C THR A 67 23.61 -31.90 -47.98
N ILE A 68 23.54 -33.18 -47.63
CA ILE A 68 22.50 -34.12 -48.11
C ILE A 68 21.47 -34.44 -47.04
N ALA A 69 21.72 -34.11 -45.78
CA ALA A 69 20.74 -34.25 -44.71
C ALA A 69 20.92 -33.19 -43.62
N ASN A 70 19.81 -32.74 -43.03
CA ASN A 70 19.78 -31.82 -41.90
C ASN A 70 18.93 -32.40 -40.76
N GLY A 71 19.49 -32.42 -39.55
CA GLY A 71 18.77 -32.78 -38.34
C GLY A 71 17.70 -31.76 -37.99
N THR A 72 16.74 -32.17 -37.16
CA THR A 72 15.77 -31.26 -36.55
C THR A 72 16.32 -30.76 -35.21
N PRO A 73 16.54 -29.45 -35.02
CA PRO A 73 17.09 -28.94 -33.77
C PRO A 73 16.08 -29.11 -32.62
N MET A 74 16.58 -29.28 -31.40
CA MET A 74 15.74 -29.28 -30.21
C MET A 74 15.21 -27.87 -29.91
N GLU A 75 14.01 -27.79 -29.36
CA GLU A 75 13.45 -26.53 -28.85
C GLU A 75 13.49 -26.57 -27.32
N PRO A 76 14.25 -25.67 -26.64
CA PRO A 76 14.27 -25.64 -25.19
C PRO A 76 12.90 -25.25 -24.62
N GLY A 77 12.57 -25.82 -23.47
CA GLY A 77 11.35 -25.50 -22.74
C GLY A 77 11.32 -24.04 -22.29
N ARG A 78 10.12 -23.47 -22.18
CA ARG A 78 9.96 -22.09 -21.66
C ARG A 78 10.15 -22.08 -20.15
N ASP A 79 10.96 -21.15 -19.65
CA ASP A 79 11.13 -20.96 -18.21
C ASP A 79 9.78 -20.65 -17.53
N GLY A 80 9.61 -21.18 -16.33
CA GLY A 80 8.51 -20.79 -15.47
C GLY A 80 8.62 -19.31 -15.12
N ARG A 81 7.48 -18.65 -14.90
CA ARG A 81 7.47 -17.22 -14.54
C ARG A 81 6.41 -16.93 -13.49
N LEU A 82 6.70 -15.95 -12.65
CA LEU A 82 5.73 -15.39 -11.72
C LEU A 82 5.11 -14.13 -12.35
N GLU A 83 3.81 -14.16 -12.58
CA GLU A 83 3.05 -13.02 -13.08
C GLU A 83 2.29 -12.38 -11.91
N LEU A 84 2.64 -11.16 -11.53
CA LEU A 84 1.98 -10.44 -10.44
C LEU A 84 0.59 -9.96 -10.90
N ALA A 85 -0.39 -10.03 -10.00
CA ALA A 85 -1.76 -9.54 -10.24
C ALA A 85 -1.88 -8.00 -10.08
N PHE A 86 -0.75 -7.31 -9.92
CA PHE A 86 -0.64 -5.87 -9.74
C PHE A 86 0.66 -5.39 -10.39
N GLU A 87 0.73 -4.11 -10.72
CA GLU A 87 1.96 -3.49 -11.22
C GLU A 87 2.99 -3.39 -10.08
N ASP A 88 4.17 -3.95 -10.30
CA ASP A 88 5.29 -3.84 -9.37
C ASP A 88 5.99 -2.49 -9.57
N GLY A 89 6.11 -1.70 -8.50
CA GLY A 89 6.72 -0.37 -8.53
C GLY A 89 5.74 0.80 -8.56
N LEU A 90 6.27 1.99 -8.87
CA LEU A 90 5.53 3.25 -8.85
C LEU A 90 4.49 3.27 -9.97
N ALA A 91 3.24 2.93 -9.65
CA ALA A 91 2.11 3.15 -10.56
C ALA A 91 2.13 4.60 -11.07
N ALA A 92 2.01 4.79 -12.38
CA ALA A 92 1.83 6.12 -12.95
C ALA A 92 0.57 6.73 -12.33
N GLY A 93 0.69 7.92 -11.75
CA GLY A 93 -0.41 8.59 -11.06
C GLY A 93 -1.66 8.65 -11.94
N GLY A 94 -2.85 8.42 -11.37
CA GLY A 94 -4.10 8.42 -12.13
C GLY A 94 -4.35 9.75 -12.82
N GLU A 95 -4.87 9.75 -14.05
CA GLU A 95 -5.33 10.98 -14.70
C GLU A 95 -6.58 11.53 -13.99
N ARG A 96 -6.55 12.82 -13.66
CA ARG A 96 -7.73 13.56 -13.19
C ARG A 96 -8.70 13.80 -14.34
N GLU A 97 -9.94 14.16 -14.01
CA GLU A 97 -10.99 14.52 -14.99
C GLU A 97 -10.60 15.68 -15.93
N ASP A 98 -9.57 16.46 -15.59
CA ASP A 98 -9.03 17.56 -16.38
C ASP A 98 -7.81 17.17 -17.25
N GLY A 99 -7.44 15.88 -17.27
CA GLY A 99 -6.27 15.37 -18.00
C GLY A 99 -4.93 15.63 -17.29
N SER A 100 -4.93 16.16 -16.06
CA SER A 100 -3.70 16.30 -15.26
C SER A 100 -3.38 15.01 -14.51
N LEU A 101 -2.09 14.60 -14.52
CA LEU A 101 -1.63 13.41 -13.80
C LEU A 101 -1.63 13.66 -12.28
N ASP A 102 -2.35 12.83 -11.54
CA ASP A 102 -2.38 12.82 -10.07
C ASP A 102 -1.25 11.96 -9.51
N PHE A 103 -0.09 12.58 -9.30
CA PHE A 103 1.08 11.93 -8.71
C PHE A 103 0.88 11.47 -7.24
N THR A 104 -0.28 11.71 -6.61
CA THR A 104 -0.55 11.28 -5.24
C THR A 104 -1.01 9.82 -5.12
N GLU A 105 -1.46 9.20 -6.22
CA GLU A 105 -1.91 7.79 -6.22
C GLU A 105 -0.80 6.77 -6.53
N ARG A 106 0.47 7.15 -6.33
CA ARG A 106 1.59 6.21 -6.39
C ARG A 106 1.50 5.28 -5.18
N ARG A 107 1.28 3.98 -5.41
CA ARG A 107 1.17 2.97 -4.35
C ARG A 107 2.42 2.11 -4.31
N LEU A 108 3.34 2.43 -3.41
CA LEU A 108 4.50 1.57 -3.12
C LEU A 108 4.13 0.24 -2.46
N LEU A 109 2.95 0.15 -1.85
CA LEU A 109 2.47 -1.03 -1.15
C LEU A 109 1.13 -1.46 -1.71
N LYS A 110 1.01 -2.75 -2.01
CA LYS A 110 -0.25 -3.39 -2.37
C LYS A 110 -0.89 -3.98 -1.11
N PRO A 111 -1.85 -3.29 -0.48
CA PRO A 111 -2.65 -3.90 0.57
C PRO A 111 -3.51 -5.01 0.00
N VAL A 112 -3.59 -6.12 0.72
CA VAL A 112 -4.35 -7.32 0.36
C VAL A 112 -5.17 -7.79 1.56
N ARG A 113 -6.30 -8.43 1.26
CA ARG A 113 -7.13 -9.18 2.21
C ARG A 113 -6.86 -10.67 2.04
N GLU A 114 -7.20 -11.44 3.07
CA GLU A 114 -7.23 -12.90 2.96
C GLU A 114 -8.11 -13.32 1.77
N GLY A 115 -7.55 -14.18 0.92
CA GLY A 115 -8.16 -14.68 -0.30
C GLY A 115 -7.83 -13.88 -1.56
N ASP A 116 -7.24 -12.69 -1.46
CA ASP A 116 -6.87 -11.90 -2.64
C ASP A 116 -5.79 -12.62 -3.46
N ARG A 117 -5.92 -12.60 -4.80
CA ARG A 117 -4.87 -13.11 -5.70
C ARG A 117 -3.74 -12.10 -5.80
N ILE A 118 -2.52 -12.55 -5.51
CA ILE A 118 -1.29 -11.76 -5.50
C ILE A 118 -0.50 -11.97 -6.78
N ALA A 119 -0.40 -13.22 -7.23
CA ALA A 119 0.36 -13.60 -8.41
C ALA A 119 -0.20 -14.89 -9.05
N THR A 120 0.30 -15.24 -10.22
CA THR A 120 0.06 -16.51 -10.90
C THR A 120 1.43 -17.10 -11.27
N LEU A 121 1.69 -18.32 -10.80
CA LEU A 121 2.88 -19.09 -11.11
C LEU A 121 2.62 -19.89 -12.39
N HIS A 122 3.33 -19.54 -13.46
CA HIS A 122 3.35 -20.31 -14.70
C HIS A 122 4.44 -21.37 -14.61
N PRO A 123 4.10 -22.67 -14.70
CA PRO A 123 5.09 -23.74 -14.64
C PRO A 123 6.03 -23.71 -15.85
N PRO A 124 7.25 -24.28 -15.72
CA PRO A 124 8.13 -24.43 -16.87
C PRO A 124 7.49 -25.34 -17.93
N GLY A 125 7.72 -25.01 -19.19
CA GLY A 125 7.31 -25.84 -20.32
C GLY A 125 8.32 -26.96 -20.59
N GLU A 126 7.83 -28.08 -21.12
CA GLU A 126 8.68 -29.11 -21.69
C GLU A 126 9.33 -28.60 -22.97
N GLY A 127 10.62 -28.92 -23.16
CA GLY A 127 11.28 -28.73 -24.44
C GLY A 127 10.84 -29.79 -25.45
N LYS A 128 10.94 -29.50 -26.75
CA LYS A 128 10.69 -30.49 -27.79
C LYS A 128 12.00 -31.15 -28.21
N PRO A 129 12.12 -32.49 -28.07
CA PRO A 129 13.31 -33.20 -28.53
C PRO A 129 13.61 -32.92 -30.00
N GLY A 130 14.88 -32.74 -30.30
CA GLY A 130 15.39 -32.70 -31.67
C GLY A 130 15.64 -34.11 -32.18
N ARG A 131 16.09 -34.22 -33.43
CA ARG A 131 16.47 -35.49 -34.05
C ARG A 131 17.68 -35.29 -34.94
N GLY A 132 18.76 -36.02 -34.67
CA GLY A 132 19.96 -36.02 -35.50
C GLY A 132 19.72 -36.65 -36.87
N VAL A 133 20.64 -36.43 -37.81
CA VAL A 133 20.61 -37.04 -39.15
C VAL A 133 20.71 -38.58 -39.11
N ASP A 134 21.29 -39.12 -38.04
CA ASP A 134 21.39 -40.54 -37.70
C ASP A 134 20.09 -41.14 -37.12
N GLY A 135 19.06 -40.30 -36.95
CA GLY A 135 17.77 -40.70 -36.38
C GLY A 135 17.75 -40.76 -34.86
N GLU A 136 18.89 -40.55 -34.19
CA GLU A 136 18.97 -40.49 -32.73
C GLU A 136 18.26 -39.23 -32.20
N GLU A 137 17.58 -39.38 -31.08
CA GLU A 137 16.87 -38.28 -30.44
C GLU A 137 17.86 -37.37 -29.70
N ILE A 138 17.70 -36.05 -29.89
CA ILE A 138 18.48 -35.03 -29.16
C ILE A 138 17.59 -34.52 -28.03
N PRO A 139 17.86 -34.87 -26.76
CA PRO A 139 16.99 -34.50 -25.65
C PRO A 139 16.95 -32.99 -25.49
N ALA A 140 15.73 -32.45 -25.31
CA ALA A 140 15.55 -31.04 -25.03
C ALA A 140 15.71 -30.74 -23.54
N GLN A 141 16.22 -29.56 -23.24
CA GLN A 141 16.28 -29.09 -21.85
C GLN A 141 14.89 -28.56 -21.45
N PRO A 142 14.32 -29.00 -20.30
CA PRO A 142 13.11 -28.39 -19.77
C PRO A 142 13.38 -26.95 -19.34
N GLY A 143 12.33 -26.13 -19.31
CA GLY A 143 12.42 -24.77 -18.78
C GLY A 143 12.83 -24.77 -17.30
N ARG A 144 13.45 -23.68 -16.85
CA ARG A 144 13.85 -23.51 -15.44
C ARG A 144 12.63 -23.23 -14.57
N GLU A 145 12.63 -23.80 -13.35
CA GLU A 145 11.62 -23.45 -12.34
C GLU A 145 11.79 -22.02 -11.84
N VAL A 146 10.70 -21.45 -11.33
CA VAL A 146 10.71 -20.12 -10.70
C VAL A 146 11.45 -20.20 -9.37
N ALA A 147 12.47 -19.36 -9.20
CA ALA A 147 13.29 -19.30 -7.98
C ALA A 147 12.63 -18.56 -6.80
N THR A 148 11.48 -17.92 -7.01
CA THR A 148 10.79 -17.11 -5.99
C THR A 148 10.18 -18.01 -4.92
N ALA A 149 10.65 -17.90 -3.68
CA ALA A 149 10.06 -18.58 -2.53
C ALA A 149 8.73 -17.91 -2.11
N LEU A 150 7.78 -18.71 -1.63
CA LEU A 150 6.55 -18.21 -0.99
C LEU A 150 6.78 -18.14 0.51
N GLY A 151 6.74 -16.93 1.05
CA GLY A 151 6.93 -16.67 2.48
C GLY A 151 5.64 -16.73 3.28
N GLU A 152 5.68 -16.16 4.47
CA GLU A 152 4.53 -16.17 5.37
C GLU A 152 3.34 -15.40 4.78
N GLY A 153 2.12 -15.83 5.13
CA GLY A 153 0.90 -15.17 4.69
C GLY A 153 0.53 -15.41 3.23
N VAL A 154 1.28 -16.24 2.50
CA VAL A 154 1.01 -16.60 1.11
C VAL A 154 0.72 -18.10 1.01
N ARG A 155 -0.26 -18.46 0.18
CA ARG A 155 -0.58 -19.86 -0.13
C ARG A 155 -0.80 -20.07 -1.62
N THR A 156 -0.47 -21.26 -2.11
CA THR A 156 -0.86 -21.68 -3.45
C THR A 156 -2.34 -22.06 -3.50
N GLY A 157 -3.00 -21.68 -4.57
CA GLY A 157 -4.35 -22.10 -4.94
C GLY A 157 -4.32 -22.91 -6.23
N ASP A 158 -5.49 -23.06 -6.83
CA ASP A 158 -5.65 -23.83 -8.07
C ASP A 158 -4.96 -23.13 -9.26
N GLU A 159 -4.51 -23.92 -10.24
CA GLU A 159 -3.90 -23.44 -11.49
C GLU A 159 -2.71 -22.49 -11.30
N GLY A 160 -1.89 -22.72 -10.26
CA GLY A 160 -0.72 -21.88 -9.97
C GLY A 160 -1.07 -20.51 -9.39
N ALA A 161 -2.33 -20.26 -8.98
CA ALA A 161 -2.70 -19.03 -8.31
C ALA A 161 -1.92 -18.89 -6.99
N ILE A 162 -1.44 -17.69 -6.71
CA ILE A 162 -0.82 -17.34 -5.44
C ILE A 162 -1.76 -16.39 -4.72
N LEU A 163 -2.27 -16.84 -3.57
CA LEU A 163 -3.32 -16.18 -2.81
C LEU A 163 -2.79 -15.70 -1.47
N ALA A 164 -3.37 -14.62 -0.97
CA ALA A 164 -3.18 -14.18 0.39
C ALA A 164 -3.87 -15.14 1.37
N SER A 165 -3.15 -15.62 2.38
CA SER A 165 -3.74 -16.36 3.51
C SER A 165 -4.06 -15.47 4.70
N VAL A 166 -3.55 -14.24 4.73
CA VAL A 166 -3.82 -13.23 5.76
C VAL A 166 -3.97 -11.85 5.14
N ALA A 167 -4.57 -10.91 5.86
CA ALA A 167 -4.57 -9.50 5.46
C ALA A 167 -3.23 -8.83 5.81
N GLY A 168 -2.73 -7.96 4.93
CA GLY A 168 -1.44 -7.28 5.09
C GLY A 168 -1.06 -6.46 3.86
N ALA A 169 0.24 -6.26 3.66
CA ALA A 169 0.77 -5.78 2.37
C ALA A 169 1.68 -6.82 1.75
N VAL A 170 1.64 -6.89 0.41
CA VAL A 170 2.54 -7.72 -0.35
C VAL A 170 3.95 -7.14 -0.25
N HIS A 171 4.88 -7.93 0.29
CA HIS A 171 6.30 -7.67 0.23
C HIS A 171 6.90 -8.56 -0.85
N HIS A 172 7.27 -7.96 -1.97
CA HIS A 172 7.84 -8.66 -3.11
C HIS A 172 9.31 -8.31 -3.27
N GLN A 173 10.17 -9.34 -3.21
CA GLN A 173 11.58 -9.28 -3.58
C GLN A 173 11.75 -10.04 -4.89
N PRO A 174 11.90 -9.35 -6.04
CA PRO A 174 11.96 -9.97 -7.35
C PRO A 174 12.98 -11.11 -7.42
N GLY A 175 12.52 -12.29 -7.85
CA GLY A 175 13.34 -13.49 -7.99
C GLY A 175 13.79 -14.16 -6.68
N ARG A 176 13.28 -13.71 -5.53
CA ARG A 176 13.70 -14.21 -4.21
C ARG A 176 12.54 -14.63 -3.32
N LEU A 177 11.62 -13.71 -2.99
CA LEU A 177 10.61 -13.94 -1.97
C LEU A 177 9.34 -13.14 -2.26
N ILE A 178 8.19 -13.76 -2.06
CA ILE A 178 6.91 -13.06 -1.96
C ILE A 178 6.20 -13.47 -0.67
N GLU A 179 5.86 -12.49 0.15
CA GLU A 179 5.22 -12.71 1.44
C GLU A 179 4.20 -11.62 1.76
N ILE A 180 3.36 -11.85 2.76
CA ILE A 180 2.48 -10.83 3.32
C ILE A 180 3.01 -10.43 4.69
N VAL A 181 3.32 -9.15 4.81
CA VAL A 181 3.70 -8.57 6.09
C VAL A 181 2.51 -7.84 6.70
N ASP A 182 2.27 -8.05 7.99
CA ASP A 182 1.27 -7.33 8.77
C ASP A 182 1.84 -6.07 9.44
N HIS A 183 3.15 -5.87 9.33
CA HIS A 183 3.88 -4.67 9.73
C HIS A 183 4.82 -4.25 8.61
N HIS A 184 4.74 -2.99 8.18
CA HIS A 184 5.62 -2.44 7.15
C HIS A 184 6.41 -1.26 7.68
N VAL A 185 7.71 -1.21 7.35
CA VAL A 185 8.59 -0.08 7.65
C VAL A 185 8.92 0.69 6.38
N HIS A 186 8.33 1.87 6.22
CA HIS A 186 8.72 2.82 5.19
C HIS A 186 9.95 3.60 5.65
N ALA A 187 11.12 3.28 5.08
CA ALA A 187 12.42 3.81 5.47
C ALA A 187 12.73 5.20 4.86
N ALA A 188 11.71 5.99 4.52
CA ALA A 188 11.84 7.31 3.93
C ALA A 188 10.71 8.25 4.39
N ASP A 189 10.69 9.46 3.85
CA ASP A 189 9.57 10.39 3.98
C ASP A 189 8.38 9.92 3.13
N VAL A 190 7.16 10.27 3.54
CA VAL A 190 5.95 10.17 2.72
C VAL A 190 5.81 11.49 1.98
N ASP A 191 6.21 11.48 0.72
CA ASP A 191 6.41 12.62 -0.18
C ASP A 191 5.79 12.35 -1.58
N LEU A 192 6.00 13.23 -2.55
CA LEU A 192 5.45 13.03 -3.91
C LEU A 192 6.15 11.89 -4.67
N HIS A 193 7.34 11.48 -4.23
CA HIS A 193 8.01 10.32 -4.80
C HIS A 193 7.29 9.04 -4.37
N SER A 194 7.05 8.91 -3.06
CA SER A 194 6.41 7.73 -2.46
C SER A 194 4.88 7.70 -2.58
N GLY A 195 4.23 8.85 -2.67
CA GLY A 195 2.78 8.96 -2.73
C GLY A 195 2.09 8.63 -1.41
N ASN A 196 0.79 8.35 -1.47
CA ASN A 196 0.02 7.98 -0.28
C ASN A 196 0.30 6.53 0.14
N LEU A 197 0.47 6.30 1.44
CA LEU A 197 0.67 4.96 2.00
C LEU A 197 -0.61 4.45 2.65
N ALA A 198 -1.01 3.22 2.31
CA ALA A 198 -2.14 2.53 2.93
C ALA A 198 -1.80 1.07 3.22
N MET A 199 -1.89 0.69 4.50
CA MET A 199 -1.45 -0.60 5.02
C MET A 199 -2.59 -1.34 5.72
N LYS A 200 -2.81 -2.61 5.37
CA LYS A 200 -3.75 -3.51 6.07
C LYS A 200 -3.06 -4.22 7.23
N GLY A 201 -2.57 -3.43 8.17
CA GLY A 201 -1.77 -3.88 9.29
C GLY A 201 -1.22 -2.67 10.05
N SER A 202 -0.04 -2.81 10.63
CA SER A 202 0.71 -1.72 11.26
C SER A 202 1.70 -1.08 10.28
N LEU A 203 1.91 0.23 10.39
CA LEU A 203 2.80 0.99 9.52
C LEU A 203 3.77 1.83 10.34
N SER A 204 5.07 1.67 10.09
CA SER A 204 6.12 2.51 10.68
C SER A 204 6.80 3.33 9.60
N ILE A 205 6.79 4.65 9.73
CA ILE A 205 7.43 5.60 8.82
C ILE A 205 8.66 6.16 9.53
N SER A 206 9.83 5.99 8.93
CA SER A 206 11.08 6.49 9.52
C SER A 206 11.27 7.99 9.31
N GLY A 207 10.68 8.54 8.26
CA GLY A 207 10.71 9.95 7.92
C GLY A 207 9.50 10.76 8.39
N ASP A 208 9.25 11.84 7.68
CA ASP A 208 8.13 12.76 7.87
C ASP A 208 6.94 12.41 6.96
N VAL A 209 5.74 12.85 7.31
CA VAL A 209 4.58 12.84 6.40
C VAL A 209 4.38 14.26 5.88
N CYS A 210 4.65 14.46 4.59
CA CYS A 210 4.64 15.78 3.95
C CYS A 210 3.23 16.31 3.63
N LEU A 211 3.20 17.57 3.22
CA LEU A 211 1.99 18.35 2.98
C LEU A 211 1.07 17.67 1.95
N ASN A 212 -0.22 17.58 2.30
CA ASN A 212 -1.28 16.99 1.47
C ASN A 212 -1.16 15.48 1.21
N LEU A 213 -0.24 14.77 1.86
CA LEU A 213 -0.13 13.33 1.73
C LEU A 213 -0.79 12.60 2.87
N ARG A 214 -1.02 11.30 2.66
CA ARG A 214 -1.77 10.44 3.56
C ARG A 214 -1.01 9.17 3.92
N ALA A 215 -1.07 8.84 5.20
CA ALA A 215 -0.64 7.55 5.73
C ALA A 215 -1.80 6.88 6.49
N GLU A 216 -2.12 5.65 6.11
CA GLU A 216 -3.23 4.86 6.64
C GLU A 216 -2.77 3.49 7.12
N ALA A 217 -3.24 3.09 8.31
CA ALA A 217 -3.06 1.76 8.85
C ALA A 217 -4.36 1.24 9.46
N ASP A 218 -4.66 -0.05 9.31
CA ASP A 218 -5.81 -0.67 9.99
C ASP A 218 -5.50 -0.95 11.47
N ARG A 219 -4.23 -1.13 11.83
CA ARG A 219 -3.76 -1.28 13.23
C ARG A 219 -3.01 -0.03 13.66
N ASP A 220 -1.80 -0.16 14.21
CA ASP A 220 -1.02 0.95 14.75
C ASP A 220 -0.21 1.66 13.66
N LEU A 221 -0.01 2.97 13.82
CA LEU A 221 0.80 3.77 12.91
C LEU A 221 1.83 4.59 13.68
N GLU A 222 3.10 4.35 13.41
CA GLU A 222 4.21 5.13 13.95
C GLU A 222 4.84 6.00 12.87
N VAL A 223 5.02 7.29 13.15
CA VAL A 223 5.83 8.23 12.37
C VAL A 223 6.99 8.65 13.26
N LYS A 224 8.22 8.23 12.97
CA LYS A 224 9.40 8.64 13.76
C LYS A 224 9.70 10.12 13.59
N GLY A 225 9.38 10.68 12.43
CA GLY A 225 9.49 12.09 12.14
C GLY A 225 8.33 12.95 12.61
N SER A 226 8.01 13.96 11.82
CA SER A 226 6.94 14.93 11.99
C SER A 226 5.83 14.72 10.95
N VAL A 227 4.65 15.24 11.24
CA VAL A 227 3.57 15.36 10.25
C VAL A 227 3.42 16.84 9.91
N ASP A 228 3.83 17.27 8.72
CA ASP A 228 3.73 18.66 8.25
C ASP A 228 2.65 18.77 7.17
N GLY A 229 1.45 19.16 7.56
CA GLY A 229 0.30 19.32 6.66
C GLY A 229 -0.25 18.01 6.08
N GLY A 230 0.27 16.86 6.52
CA GLY A 230 -0.17 15.53 6.14
C GLY A 230 -1.40 15.02 6.93
N ARG A 231 -1.96 13.89 6.48
CA ARG A 231 -3.09 13.21 7.12
C ARG A 231 -2.68 11.82 7.55
N VAL A 232 -2.82 11.54 8.84
CA VAL A 232 -2.49 10.24 9.41
C VAL A 232 -3.75 9.63 10.01
N SER A 233 -4.04 8.38 9.69
CA SER A 233 -5.17 7.66 10.28
C SER A 233 -4.85 6.21 10.58
N ALA A 234 -5.19 5.76 11.78
CA ALA A 234 -4.97 4.41 12.25
C ALA A 234 -6.26 3.82 12.86
N GLY A 235 -6.53 2.53 12.62
CA GLY A 235 -7.57 1.78 13.34
C GLY A 235 -7.14 1.35 14.76
N GLY A 236 -5.85 1.44 15.07
CA GLY A 236 -5.28 1.31 16.41
C GLY A 236 -4.81 2.66 16.96
N SER A 237 -3.58 2.69 17.46
CA SER A 237 -2.93 3.88 18.03
C SER A 237 -2.04 4.60 17.02
N VAL A 238 -1.85 5.92 17.20
CA VAL A 238 -0.90 6.71 16.40
C VAL A 238 0.20 7.26 17.30
N ARG A 239 1.46 7.10 16.89
CA ARG A 239 2.61 7.71 17.55
C ARG A 239 3.38 8.57 16.57
N VAL A 240 3.55 9.84 16.88
CA VAL A 240 4.40 10.78 16.12
C VAL A 240 5.56 11.17 17.01
N GLY A 241 6.78 10.83 16.60
CA GLY A 241 8.00 11.02 17.39
C GLY A 241 8.31 12.50 17.63
N ARG A 242 8.07 13.34 16.62
CA ARG A 242 8.20 14.80 16.72
C ARG A 242 6.82 15.46 16.83
N GLY A 243 6.52 16.42 15.96
CA GLY A 243 5.33 17.25 16.05
C GLY A 243 4.35 17.07 14.89
N LEU A 244 3.15 17.57 15.10
CA LEU A 244 2.14 17.80 14.07
C LEU A 244 2.05 19.31 13.80
N ILE A 245 2.45 19.73 12.61
CA ILE A 245 2.28 21.09 12.11
C ILE A 245 1.20 21.04 11.04
N GLY A 246 0.00 21.51 11.36
CA GLY A 246 -1.16 21.24 10.51
C GLY A 246 -1.30 22.15 9.30
N ARG A 247 -0.92 23.43 9.40
CA ARG A 247 -1.19 24.44 8.35
C ARG A 247 -2.66 24.39 7.90
N GLU A 248 -3.59 24.36 8.85
CA GLU A 248 -5.04 24.17 8.73
C GLU A 248 -5.54 22.83 8.14
N ARG A 249 -4.66 22.03 7.51
CA ARG A 249 -5.01 20.79 6.81
C ARG A 249 -4.66 19.53 7.58
N GLY A 250 -3.59 19.58 8.37
CA GLY A 250 -3.00 18.42 9.02
C GLY A 250 -3.92 17.81 10.08
N ARG A 251 -4.04 16.49 10.00
CA ARG A 251 -5.03 15.71 10.75
C ARG A 251 -4.45 14.41 11.24
N ILE A 252 -4.80 14.06 12.47
CA ILE A 252 -4.54 12.73 13.01
C ILE A 252 -5.87 12.10 13.46
N ALA A 253 -6.09 10.86 13.07
CA ALA A 253 -7.20 10.01 13.47
C ALA A 253 -6.68 8.72 14.11
N ALA A 254 -7.20 8.33 15.27
CA ALA A 254 -6.90 7.02 15.85
C ALA A 254 -8.12 6.49 16.61
N GLU A 255 -8.49 5.22 16.44
CA GLU A 255 -9.56 4.64 17.27
C GLU A 255 -9.10 4.41 18.73
N ALA A 256 -7.81 4.23 18.96
CA ALA A 256 -7.21 4.10 20.30
C ALA A 256 -6.45 5.38 20.71
N ASP A 257 -5.19 5.26 21.12
CA ASP A 257 -4.40 6.34 21.71
C ASP A 257 -3.62 7.14 20.65
N VAL A 258 -3.32 8.40 20.96
CA VAL A 258 -2.42 9.24 20.15
C VAL A 258 -1.32 9.80 21.02
N THR A 259 -0.07 9.64 20.59
CA THR A 259 1.10 10.25 21.24
C THR A 259 1.81 11.14 20.25
N VAL A 260 2.08 12.40 20.64
CA VAL A 260 2.77 13.39 19.81
C VAL A 260 3.58 14.34 20.71
N HIS A 261 4.71 14.86 20.24
CA HIS A 261 5.49 15.79 21.05
C HIS A 261 4.91 17.21 21.06
N HIS A 262 4.58 17.77 19.90
CA HIS A 262 4.06 19.14 19.77
C HIS A 262 2.94 19.21 18.73
N VAL A 263 1.94 20.08 18.94
CA VAL A 263 0.81 20.21 18.02
C VAL A 263 0.56 21.69 17.71
N GLN A 264 0.56 22.05 16.43
CA GLN A 264 0.31 23.41 15.97
C GLN A 264 -0.66 23.45 14.80
N ASP A 265 -1.68 24.30 14.89
CA ASP A 265 -2.65 24.59 13.82
C ASP A 265 -3.22 23.33 13.14
N ALA A 266 -3.56 22.34 13.97
CA ALA A 266 -3.91 21.00 13.51
C ALA A 266 -5.18 20.46 14.18
N ARG A 267 -5.62 19.30 13.68
CA ARG A 267 -6.82 18.62 14.20
C ARG A 267 -6.49 17.19 14.58
N ILE A 268 -6.79 16.83 15.82
CA ILE A 268 -6.58 15.48 16.32
C ILE A 268 -7.89 14.94 16.85
N VAL A 269 -8.26 13.74 16.42
CA VAL A 269 -9.39 12.98 16.96
C VAL A 269 -8.89 11.61 17.38
N CYS A 270 -9.06 11.25 18.65
CA CYS A 270 -8.77 9.91 19.13
C CYS A 270 -9.87 9.33 20.01
N GLY A 271 -10.06 8.01 19.94
CA GLY A 271 -11.04 7.30 20.78
C GLY A 271 -10.52 6.99 22.19
N GLY A 272 -9.21 7.03 22.41
CA GLY A 272 -8.55 6.79 23.68
C GLY A 272 -7.91 8.05 24.29
N VAL A 273 -6.69 7.89 24.78
CA VAL A 273 -5.90 8.94 25.44
C VAL A 273 -5.05 9.68 24.40
N LEU A 274 -5.13 11.01 24.39
CA LEU A 274 -4.15 11.86 23.72
C LEU A 274 -3.06 12.28 24.70
N ARG A 275 -1.80 12.00 24.36
CA ARG A 275 -0.62 12.47 25.07
C ARG A 275 0.17 13.44 24.20
N VAL A 276 0.31 14.67 24.67
CA VAL A 276 1.15 15.70 24.06
C VAL A 276 2.33 15.98 24.98
N GLY A 277 3.56 15.84 24.50
CA GLY A 277 4.77 16.04 25.31
C GLY A 277 4.99 17.50 25.73
N ALA A 278 4.73 18.44 24.82
CA ALA A 278 4.99 19.86 24.97
C ALA A 278 3.70 20.68 24.78
N ASP A 279 3.71 21.67 23.89
CA ASP A 279 2.62 22.62 23.72
C ASP A 279 1.57 22.18 22.66
N VAL A 280 0.33 22.63 22.86
CA VAL A 280 -0.76 22.57 21.86
C VAL A 280 -1.15 23.99 21.49
N VAL A 281 -0.97 24.38 20.22
CA VAL A 281 -1.12 25.75 19.74
C VAL A 281 -2.18 25.82 18.65
N LYS A 282 -3.17 26.71 18.80
CA LYS A 282 -4.24 27.02 17.82
C LYS A 282 -4.92 25.77 17.22
N SER A 283 -5.02 24.70 18.00
CA SER A 283 -5.43 23.39 17.49
C SER A 283 -6.81 22.98 18.00
N ARG A 284 -7.43 22.03 17.31
CA ARG A 284 -8.68 21.40 17.76
C ARG A 284 -8.44 19.94 18.06
N VAL A 285 -8.70 19.56 19.30
CA VAL A 285 -8.42 18.23 19.83
C VAL A 285 -9.69 17.64 20.37
N HIS A 286 -9.99 16.38 20.03
CA HIS A 286 -11.06 15.60 20.64
C HIS A 286 -10.55 14.22 21.03
N ALA A 287 -10.54 13.91 22.32
CA ALA A 287 -10.09 12.62 22.86
C ALA A 287 -11.04 12.09 23.94
N SER A 288 -10.84 10.86 24.42
CA SER A 288 -11.45 10.42 25.68
C SER A 288 -10.79 11.09 26.88
N ASP A 289 -9.46 11.08 26.90
CA ASP A 289 -8.64 11.79 27.89
C ASP A 289 -7.56 12.59 27.19
N VAL A 290 -7.28 13.80 27.67
CA VAL A 290 -6.25 14.66 27.11
C VAL A 290 -5.20 14.95 28.18
N GLN A 291 -3.94 14.65 27.86
CA GLN A 291 -2.78 14.93 28.71
C GLN A 291 -1.78 15.77 27.94
N ILE A 292 -1.51 16.97 28.43
CA ILE A 292 -0.59 17.93 27.80
C ILE A 292 0.53 18.24 28.79
N GLY A 293 1.75 17.85 28.43
CA GLY A 293 2.96 18.08 29.23
C GLY A 293 3.46 19.51 29.22
N GLY A 294 2.89 20.40 28.39
CA GLY A 294 3.19 21.83 28.33
C GLY A 294 1.93 22.69 28.39
N ARG A 295 1.85 23.66 27.47
CA ARG A 295 0.86 24.72 27.46
C ARG A 295 -0.20 24.51 26.39
N ALA A 296 -1.44 24.90 26.67
CA ALA A 296 -2.51 24.97 25.69
C ALA A 296 -2.76 26.44 25.29
N ILE A 297 -2.42 26.82 24.05
CA ILE A 297 -2.47 28.19 23.56
C ILE A 297 -3.42 28.30 22.37
N GLY A 298 -4.65 28.74 22.61
CA GLY A 298 -5.65 28.97 21.59
C GLY A 298 -6.24 27.70 20.98
N GLY A 299 -7.49 27.78 20.55
CA GLY A 299 -8.22 26.66 19.96
C GLY A 299 -9.18 26.00 20.96
N ALA A 300 -9.46 24.71 20.74
CA ALA A 300 -10.46 23.98 21.51
C ALA A 300 -9.99 22.56 21.82
N ILE A 301 -9.90 22.25 23.10
CA ILE A 301 -9.59 20.91 23.61
C ILE A 301 -10.87 20.33 24.19
N LEU A 302 -11.32 19.22 23.61
CA LEU A 302 -12.53 18.51 23.99
C LEU A 302 -12.16 17.12 24.50
N ALA A 303 -12.65 16.76 25.68
CA ALA A 303 -12.46 15.44 26.26
C ALA A 303 -13.78 14.82 26.72
N GLU A 304 -13.91 13.50 26.61
CA GLU A 304 -15.04 12.79 27.23
C GLU A 304 -14.93 12.80 28.75
N ARG A 305 -13.73 12.49 29.27
CA ARG A 305 -13.48 12.28 30.69
C ARG A 305 -12.61 13.39 31.25
N SER A 306 -11.30 13.34 31.03
CA SER A 306 -10.37 14.26 31.70
C SER A 306 -9.54 15.11 30.74
N ILE A 307 -9.20 16.33 31.19
CA ILE A 307 -8.18 17.17 30.58
C ILE A 307 -7.15 17.50 31.65
N SER A 308 -5.89 17.16 31.43
CA SER A 308 -4.77 17.50 32.29
C SER A 308 -3.73 18.28 31.49
N LEU A 309 -3.33 19.44 31.99
CA LEU A 309 -2.28 20.25 31.37
C LEU A 309 -1.46 21.02 32.41
N ARG A 310 -0.26 21.48 32.06
CA ARG A 310 0.51 22.36 32.95
C ARG A 310 -0.07 23.77 32.99
N GLN A 311 -0.27 24.38 31.82
CA GLN A 311 -0.69 25.77 31.73
C GLN A 311 -1.73 25.99 30.63
N ALA A 312 -2.78 26.76 30.94
CA ALA A 312 -3.85 27.10 30.01
C ALA A 312 -3.78 28.58 29.60
N GLY A 313 -3.87 28.87 28.31
CA GLY A 313 -3.91 30.23 27.77
C GLY A 313 -2.54 30.82 27.44
N SER A 314 -2.54 32.08 26.99
CA SER A 314 -1.33 32.85 26.67
C SER A 314 -1.47 34.29 27.15
N ALA A 315 -0.33 34.96 27.38
CA ALA A 315 -0.30 36.38 27.72
C ALA A 315 -0.91 37.27 26.62
N SER A 316 -0.95 36.78 25.38
CA SER A 316 -1.62 37.45 24.26
C SER A 316 -3.15 37.35 24.28
N GLY A 317 -3.75 36.67 25.28
CA GLY A 317 -5.20 36.52 25.40
C GLY A 317 -5.83 35.64 24.33
N ALA A 318 -5.06 34.70 23.75
CA ALA A 318 -5.59 33.83 22.70
C ALA A 318 -6.74 32.97 23.26
N PRO A 319 -7.95 33.01 22.65
CA PRO A 319 -9.13 32.36 23.21
C PRO A 319 -8.94 30.84 23.24
N THR A 320 -8.76 30.30 24.43
CA THR A 320 -8.49 28.88 24.68
C THR A 320 -9.72 28.26 25.33
N THR A 321 -10.28 27.21 24.73
CA THR A 321 -11.48 26.56 25.25
C THR A 321 -11.15 25.15 25.70
N LEU A 322 -11.42 24.84 26.97
CA LEU A 322 -11.27 23.50 27.53
C LEU A 322 -12.67 22.97 27.84
N ARG A 323 -13.06 21.85 27.23
CA ARG A 323 -14.39 21.25 27.39
C ARG A 323 -14.28 19.79 27.82
N ALA A 324 -14.74 19.47 29.01
CA ALA A 324 -14.87 18.09 29.48
C ALA A 324 -16.35 17.62 29.39
N ALA A 325 -16.60 16.33 29.56
CA ALA A 325 -17.91 15.69 29.37
C ALA A 325 -18.46 15.86 27.93
N GLU A 326 -17.59 15.85 26.93
CA GLU A 326 -17.95 15.95 25.52
C GLU A 326 -17.69 14.63 24.78
N PRO A 327 -18.72 13.84 24.45
CA PRO A 327 -18.58 12.55 23.78
C PRO A 327 -17.78 12.67 22.48
N VAL A 328 -16.79 11.78 22.30
CA VAL A 328 -16.03 11.61 21.08
C VAL A 328 -17.01 11.15 19.99
N PRO A 329 -17.13 11.92 18.90
CA PRO A 329 -18.00 11.59 17.79
C PRO A 329 -17.57 10.27 17.14
N ARG A 330 -18.42 9.25 17.22
CA ARG A 330 -18.26 7.99 16.47
C ARG A 330 -19.28 7.91 15.32
N PRO A 331 -18.90 7.43 14.12
CA PRO A 331 -17.56 6.95 13.71
C PRO A 331 -16.55 8.09 13.57
N LEU A 332 -15.27 7.86 13.89
CA LEU A 332 -14.23 8.90 13.83
C LEU A 332 -14.03 9.47 12.42
N ALA A 333 -14.30 8.66 11.38
CA ALA A 333 -14.33 9.10 9.98
C ALA A 333 -15.32 10.27 9.76
N VAL A 334 -16.48 10.25 10.44
CA VAL A 334 -17.47 11.34 10.39
C VAL A 334 -17.03 12.53 11.25
N ALA A 335 -16.31 12.29 12.35
CA ALA A 335 -15.75 13.34 13.19
C ALA A 335 -14.81 14.26 12.43
N ILE A 336 -13.87 13.69 11.67
CA ILE A 336 -12.89 14.43 10.88
C ILE A 336 -13.56 15.19 9.74
N ALA A 337 -14.61 14.61 9.14
CA ALA A 337 -15.43 15.29 8.16
C ALA A 337 -16.19 16.48 8.77
N SER A 338 -16.74 16.34 9.97
CA SER A 338 -17.52 17.37 10.66
C SER A 338 -16.68 18.55 11.18
N LEU A 339 -15.40 18.30 11.48
CA LEU A 339 -14.44 19.36 11.81
C LEU A 339 -14.17 20.29 10.61
N ASN A 340 -14.56 19.90 9.38
CA ASN A 340 -14.45 20.69 8.15
C ASN A 340 -15.51 21.77 7.98
N GLU A 341 -16.56 21.82 8.80
CA GLU A 341 -17.48 22.94 8.74
C GLU A 341 -16.81 24.18 9.35
N THR A 342 -16.05 24.90 8.53
CA THR A 342 -15.83 26.32 8.74
C THR A 342 -17.19 27.02 8.65
N LYS A 343 -17.42 28.04 9.48
CA LYS A 343 -18.64 28.87 9.41
C LYS A 343 -18.94 29.36 7.98
N ALA A 344 -17.90 29.54 7.15
CA ALA A 344 -17.99 29.91 5.73
C ALA A 344 -18.76 28.87 4.87
N ALA A 345 -18.51 27.57 5.06
CA ALA A 345 -19.22 26.51 4.33
C ALA A 345 -20.71 26.40 4.72
N ARG A 346 -21.04 26.79 5.96
CA ARG A 346 -22.42 26.82 6.48
C ARG A 346 -23.23 28.00 5.90
N LEU A 347 -22.61 29.18 5.76
CA LEU A 347 -23.22 30.36 5.16
C LEU A 347 -23.48 30.20 3.65
N GLY A 348 -22.55 29.54 2.92
CA GLY A 348 -22.72 29.27 1.48
C GLY A 348 -23.91 28.35 1.14
N ARG A 349 -24.34 27.48 2.08
CA ARG A 349 -25.52 26.61 1.91
C ARG A 349 -26.84 27.32 2.19
N VAL A 350 -26.87 28.35 3.03
CA VAL A 350 -28.09 29.14 3.29
C VAL A 350 -28.41 30.04 2.09
N SER A 351 -27.40 30.61 1.43
CA SER A 351 -27.60 31.47 0.25
C SER A 351 -28.00 30.73 -1.03
N ARG A 352 -27.78 29.40 -1.12
CA ARG A 352 -28.17 28.58 -2.29
C ARG A 352 -29.48 27.80 -2.10
N ARG A 353 -30.24 28.09 -1.03
CA ARG A 353 -31.52 27.43 -0.75
C ARG A 353 -32.73 28.10 -1.44
N GLY A 354 -32.50 29.13 -2.25
CA GLY A 354 -33.53 29.81 -3.06
C GLY A 354 -33.33 29.59 -4.56
N LYS A 355 -33.55 28.35 -5.05
CA LYS A 355 -33.95 27.98 -6.44
C LYS A 355 -33.51 26.54 -6.72
N ARG A 356 -34.44 25.60 -6.54
CA ARG A 356 -34.56 24.37 -7.36
C ARG A 356 -35.83 23.64 -6.95
N ASP A 357 -36.93 23.98 -7.61
CA ASP A 357 -38.09 23.10 -7.73
C ASP A 357 -37.78 22.02 -8.77
N GLY A 358 -37.91 20.77 -8.39
CA GLY A 358 -37.73 19.61 -9.25
C GLY A 358 -37.89 18.31 -8.45
N PRO A 359 -38.76 17.37 -8.87
CA PRO A 359 -39.11 16.21 -8.07
C PRO A 359 -38.03 15.12 -8.23
N ARG A 360 -37.19 14.94 -7.20
CA ARG A 360 -36.38 13.73 -7.05
C ARG A 360 -36.62 13.12 -5.68
N GLY A 361 -37.58 12.20 -5.66
CA GLY A 361 -37.80 11.26 -4.59
C GLY A 361 -36.69 10.22 -4.50
N ARG A 362 -36.60 9.62 -3.29
CA ARG A 362 -35.74 8.50 -2.88
C ARG A 362 -34.25 8.84 -2.70
N THR A 363 -33.92 9.41 -1.53
CA THR A 363 -32.99 8.84 -0.52
C THR A 363 -32.70 9.90 0.55
N ARG A 364 -33.62 10.10 1.50
CA ARG A 364 -33.37 10.70 2.83
C ARG A 364 -34.70 10.79 3.60
N ARG A 365 -35.16 9.66 4.10
CA ARG A 365 -35.99 9.62 5.31
C ARG A 365 -35.16 8.85 6.35
N MET A 366 -34.19 9.53 6.99
CA MET A 366 -33.94 9.13 8.37
C MET A 366 -35.23 9.49 9.10
N THR A 367 -35.89 8.49 9.69
CA THR A 367 -37.10 8.71 10.48
C THR A 367 -36.79 9.70 11.60
N GLU A 368 -37.65 10.70 11.83
CA GLU A 368 -37.50 11.68 12.93
C GLU A 368 -37.26 10.99 14.29
N ALA A 369 -37.82 9.78 14.47
CA ALA A 369 -37.59 8.90 15.60
C ALA A 369 -36.11 8.48 15.81
N ALA A 370 -35.36 8.22 14.73
CA ALA A 370 -33.95 7.85 14.81
C ALA A 370 -33.06 9.04 15.19
N GLU A 371 -33.38 10.23 14.69
CA GLU A 371 -32.69 11.47 15.09
C GLU A 371 -33.00 11.84 16.55
N LEU A 372 -34.26 11.71 16.97
CA LEU A 372 -34.66 11.94 18.36
C LEU A 372 -33.96 10.96 19.31
N LYS A 373 -33.95 9.65 18.96
CA LYS A 373 -33.25 8.61 19.73
C LYS A 373 -31.75 8.90 19.84
N ARG A 374 -31.10 9.33 18.75
CA ARG A 374 -29.68 9.73 18.75
C ARG A 374 -29.42 10.97 19.60
N LYS A 375 -30.30 11.98 19.55
CA LYS A 375 -30.21 13.18 20.41
C LYS A 375 -30.38 12.83 21.90
N GLN A 376 -31.35 11.97 22.22
CA GLN A 376 -31.59 11.48 23.58
C GLN A 376 -30.39 10.67 24.11
N GLN A 377 -29.85 9.74 23.30
CA GLN A 377 -28.65 8.97 23.66
C GLN A 377 -27.43 9.86 23.90
N LEU A 378 -27.23 10.89 23.07
CA LEU A 378 -26.12 11.83 23.24
C LEU A 378 -26.28 12.67 24.52
N ALA A 379 -27.50 13.13 24.83
CA ALA A 379 -27.80 13.85 26.06
C ALA A 379 -27.58 12.98 27.30
N GLN A 380 -28.02 11.71 27.24
CA GLN A 380 -27.81 10.75 28.33
C GLN A 380 -26.33 10.46 28.55
N ARG A 381 -25.55 10.24 27.49
CA ARG A 381 -24.09 10.08 27.57
C ARG A 381 -23.40 11.30 28.17
N ARG A 382 -23.76 12.51 27.72
CA ARG A 382 -23.24 13.77 28.29
C ARG A 382 -23.50 13.86 29.78
N ARG A 383 -24.71 13.49 30.23
CA ARG A 383 -25.08 13.54 31.66
C ARG A 383 -24.28 12.55 32.50
N ALA A 384 -24.03 11.35 31.99
CA ALA A 384 -23.20 10.33 32.66
C ALA A 384 -21.75 10.79 32.78
N LEU A 385 -21.18 11.39 31.73
CA LEU A 385 -19.79 11.86 31.75
C LEU A 385 -19.54 12.99 32.75
N LEU A 386 -20.55 13.82 33.05
CA LEU A 386 -20.40 14.93 34.00
C LEU A 386 -19.97 14.49 35.41
N GLU A 387 -20.28 13.25 35.83
CA GLU A 387 -19.93 12.74 37.17
C GLU A 387 -18.42 12.56 37.37
N HIS A 388 -17.72 12.20 36.30
CA HIS A 388 -16.30 11.84 36.34
C HIS A 388 -15.43 12.82 35.57
N ALA A 389 -16.04 13.83 34.94
CA ALA A 389 -15.33 14.78 34.12
C ALA A 389 -14.49 15.72 34.98
N THR A 390 -13.21 15.84 34.64
CA THR A 390 -12.27 16.69 35.38
C THR A 390 -11.40 17.51 34.43
N ILE A 391 -11.07 18.73 34.85
CA ILE A 391 -10.06 19.56 34.19
C ILE A 391 -9.02 19.92 35.25
N GLU A 392 -7.80 19.47 35.06
CA GLU A 392 -6.68 19.66 35.96
C GLU A 392 -5.62 20.55 35.30
N ILE A 393 -5.26 21.64 35.97
CA ILE A 393 -4.25 22.58 35.52
C ILE A 393 -3.22 22.72 36.63
N ARG A 394 -1.98 22.30 36.35
CA ARG A 394 -0.97 22.06 37.39
C ARG A 394 -0.09 23.25 37.73
N GLU A 395 -0.09 24.31 36.92
CA GLU A 395 0.74 25.50 37.17
C GLU A 395 -0.11 26.76 37.16
N ALA A 396 -0.59 27.16 35.98
CA ALA A 396 -1.26 28.44 35.84
C ALA A 396 -2.33 28.43 34.75
N VAL A 397 -3.37 29.21 35.01
CA VAL A 397 -4.38 29.59 34.03
C VAL A 397 -4.20 31.06 33.75
N LEU A 398 -4.09 31.43 32.48
CA LEU A 398 -4.02 32.81 32.02
C LEU A 398 -5.39 33.32 31.55
N ASP A 399 -5.48 34.62 31.31
CA ASP A 399 -6.72 35.26 30.89
C ASP A 399 -7.24 34.74 29.54
N GLY A 400 -8.57 34.75 29.39
CA GLY A 400 -9.25 34.34 28.17
C GLY A 400 -9.48 32.82 28.03
N VAL A 401 -9.16 32.05 29.08
CA VAL A 401 -9.49 30.62 29.17
C VAL A 401 -10.98 30.43 29.49
N ARG A 402 -11.64 29.65 28.65
CA ARG A 402 -13.05 29.28 28.80
C ARG A 402 -13.16 27.81 29.15
N LEU A 403 -13.71 27.54 30.32
CA LEU A 403 -14.00 26.19 30.78
C LEU A 403 -15.44 25.84 30.45
N ALA A 404 -15.67 24.61 30.03
CA ALA A 404 -17.03 24.07 29.94
C ALA A 404 -17.07 22.60 30.36
N PHE A 405 -18.18 22.24 31.00
CA PHE A 405 -18.54 20.86 31.27
C PHE A 405 -19.88 20.63 30.58
N SER A 406 -19.86 19.93 29.44
CA SER A 406 -21.03 19.79 28.57
C SER A 406 -21.64 21.15 28.15
N ILE A 407 -22.84 21.48 28.65
CA ILE A 407 -23.56 22.74 28.39
C ILE A 407 -23.20 23.86 29.38
N HIS A 408 -22.64 23.53 30.54
CA HIS A 408 -22.30 24.49 31.59
C HIS A 408 -20.97 25.16 31.23
N ARG A 409 -20.96 26.50 31.18
CA ARG A 409 -19.79 27.29 30.77
C ARG A 409 -19.40 28.24 31.89
N ARG A 410 -18.10 28.37 32.10
CA ARG A 410 -17.51 29.36 32.99
C ARG A 410 -16.33 30.01 32.28
N VAL A 411 -16.38 31.33 32.16
CA VAL A 411 -15.23 32.12 31.74
C VAL A 411 -14.42 32.40 33.01
N LEU A 412 -13.11 32.21 32.95
CA LEU A 412 -12.23 32.62 34.04
C LEU A 412 -11.79 34.06 33.78
N GLU A 413 -12.16 34.94 34.71
CA GLU A 413 -11.72 36.34 34.75
C GLU A 413 -10.53 36.42 35.71
N GLY A 414 -9.36 36.81 35.19
CA GLY A 414 -8.12 36.80 35.95
C GLY A 414 -7.41 35.45 35.93
N GLY A 415 -6.09 35.48 35.87
CA GLY A 415 -5.27 34.27 35.96
C GLY A 415 -5.38 33.62 37.35
N CYS A 416 -5.28 32.29 37.39
CA CYS A 416 -5.26 31.54 38.65
C CYS A 416 -4.09 30.54 38.70
N GLY A 417 -3.65 30.20 39.92
CA GLY A 417 -2.64 29.17 40.15
C GLY A 417 -3.18 27.74 39.90
N PRO A 418 -2.51 26.71 40.43
CA PRO A 418 -2.85 25.32 40.19
C PRO A 418 -4.26 25.01 40.70
N ALA A 419 -5.06 24.39 39.84
CA ALA A 419 -6.48 24.21 40.10
C ALA A 419 -7.02 22.96 39.39
N ARG A 420 -7.87 22.23 40.11
CA ARG A 420 -8.74 21.21 39.56
C ARG A 420 -10.16 21.74 39.50
N PHE A 421 -10.80 21.59 38.35
CA PHE A 421 -12.19 21.94 38.11
C PHE A 421 -13.01 20.68 37.91
N ARG A 422 -14.18 20.65 38.53
CA ARG A 422 -15.20 19.61 38.35
C ARG A 422 -16.58 20.26 38.31
N TYR A 423 -17.53 19.60 37.69
CA TYR A 423 -18.92 19.99 37.79
C TYR A 423 -19.54 19.35 39.03
N ASP A 424 -20.14 20.15 39.90
CA ASP A 424 -20.88 19.68 41.06
C ASP A 424 -22.38 19.73 40.78
N ARG A 425 -23.06 18.61 41.04
CA ARG A 425 -24.49 18.45 40.76
C ARG A 425 -25.36 19.09 41.83
N GLU A 426 -24.87 19.21 43.06
CA GLU A 426 -25.64 19.79 44.16
C GLU A 426 -25.76 21.30 44.00
N SER A 427 -24.64 21.96 43.64
CA SER A 427 -24.60 23.41 43.40
C SER A 427 -24.91 23.85 41.97
N ASP A 428 -25.13 22.90 41.03
CA ASP A 428 -25.28 23.13 39.58
C ASP A 428 -24.19 24.05 39.00
N ALA A 429 -22.97 23.94 39.53
CA ALA A 429 -21.88 24.86 39.25
C ALA A 429 -20.55 24.15 39.00
N ILE A 430 -19.67 24.83 38.28
CA ILE A 430 -18.27 24.40 38.11
C ILE A 430 -17.51 24.85 39.36
N VAL A 431 -17.15 23.89 40.21
CA VAL A 431 -16.35 24.12 41.42
C VAL A 431 -14.87 24.02 41.11
N ARG A 432 -14.10 24.87 41.79
CA ARG A 432 -12.64 24.90 41.76
C ARG A 432 -12.11 24.35 43.08
N THR A 433 -11.13 23.46 43.00
CA THR A 433 -10.36 22.96 44.13
C THR A 433 -8.90 23.28 43.87
N GLU A 434 -8.22 23.92 44.81
CA GLU A 434 -6.78 24.21 44.69
C GLU A 434 -5.99 22.91 44.85
N ILE A 435 -4.97 22.74 44.00
CA ILE A 435 -4.06 21.61 44.08
C ILE A 435 -2.87 22.10 44.90
N GLY A 436 -2.63 21.49 46.06
CA GLY A 436 -1.46 21.79 46.88
C GLY A 436 -0.18 21.54 46.09
N SER A 437 0.74 22.51 46.17
CA SER A 437 2.03 22.55 45.48
C SER A 437 2.91 21.33 45.75
#